data_AF-A0A956DKA9-F1
#
_entry.id   AF-A0A956DKA9-F1
#
_cell.length_a   1.000
_cell.length_b   1.000
_cell.length_c   1.000
_cell.angle_alpha   90.00
_cell.angle_beta   90.00
_cell.angle_gamma   90.00
#
_symmetry.space_group_name_H-M   'P 1'
#
loop_
_entity.id
_entity.type
_entity.pdbx_description
1 polymer ?
#
loop_
_entity_poly.entity_id
_entity_poly.type
_entity_poly.pdbx_seq_one_letter_code
_entity_poly.pdbx_strand_id
1 'polypeptide(L)'
;MPAALKWISSTLVVAGALTALPTACNSTEEAILAALGGGCLLSSDCEDGLVCVFRRCHEPCNTSVDCPLDSDGEHERCMLGEKPNHYCQLGDETACVYNSECPGAQICGRDGECRDQCETDKDCVEDQRCAQASCALAEELNEEGELPLVSDPDVVTGQSCVHDSECAAVSAELVCLAGACNYECKGDVDCESHVCEIPAGAPGGRCAPSSVICVPGVQVACDCLGGGIGAQICKPDGTGYDVCKDVNGSCAPP
;
A
#
# COMPACT_ATOMS: atom_id res chain seq x y z
N MET A 1 17.70 24.23 -54.40
CA MET A 1 17.93 23.48 -55.64
C MET A 1 17.44 22.05 -55.41
N PRO A 2 16.51 21.54 -56.21
CA PRO A 2 15.81 20.28 -55.97
C PRO A 2 16.60 19.11 -56.56
N ALA A 3 16.59 17.95 -55.91
CA ALA A 3 16.95 16.69 -56.54
C ALA A 3 16.02 15.59 -56.04
N ALA A 4 14.96 15.39 -56.82
CA ALA A 4 14.15 14.18 -56.80
C ALA A 4 14.99 12.99 -57.28
N LEU A 5 14.79 11.81 -56.71
CA LEU A 5 15.19 10.56 -57.37
C LEU A 5 14.15 9.46 -57.13
N LYS A 6 13.98 8.69 -58.20
CA LYS A 6 12.80 7.92 -58.58
C LYS A 6 12.76 6.52 -57.97
N TRP A 7 11.53 6.02 -57.91
CA TRP A 7 11.12 4.63 -57.79
C TRP A 7 11.85 3.69 -58.76
N ILE A 8 12.17 2.48 -58.29
CA ILE A 8 12.27 1.27 -59.13
C ILE A 8 11.48 0.15 -58.43
N SER A 9 10.38 -0.25 -59.08
CA SER A 9 9.72 -1.53 -58.87
C SER A 9 10.56 -2.65 -59.48
N SER A 10 10.83 -3.72 -58.75
CA SER A 10 11.19 -5.02 -59.33
C SER A 10 10.50 -6.14 -58.57
N THR A 11 9.43 -6.62 -59.19
CA THR A 11 8.81 -7.92 -58.96
C THR A 11 9.81 -9.02 -59.33
N LEU A 12 10.12 -9.92 -58.40
CA LEU A 12 10.73 -11.20 -58.71
C LEU A 12 9.84 -12.32 -58.14
N VAL A 13 9.27 -13.09 -59.05
CA VAL A 13 8.57 -14.36 -58.79
C VAL A 13 9.65 -15.45 -58.70
N VAL A 14 9.72 -16.17 -57.58
CA VAL A 14 10.44 -17.45 -57.49
C VAL A 14 9.50 -18.52 -56.98
N ALA A 15 9.26 -19.50 -57.85
CA ALA A 15 8.53 -20.72 -57.56
C ALA A 15 9.48 -21.79 -57.00
N GLY A 16 9.05 -22.46 -55.93
CA GLY A 16 9.36 -23.86 -55.68
C GLY A 16 10.55 -24.18 -54.77
N ALA A 17 10.26 -24.64 -53.55
CA ALA A 17 10.93 -25.78 -52.92
C ALA A 17 10.10 -26.28 -51.73
N LEU A 18 9.55 -27.48 -51.88
CA LEU A 18 8.94 -28.29 -50.82
C LEU A 18 10.03 -28.56 -49.75
N THR A 19 9.97 -27.86 -48.62
CA THR A 19 10.85 -28.09 -47.47
C THR A 19 10.01 -28.64 -46.32
N ALA A 20 10.52 -29.69 -45.69
CA ALA A 20 9.90 -30.39 -44.59
C ALA A 20 9.56 -29.40 -43.46
N LEU A 21 8.29 -29.40 -43.04
CA LEU A 21 7.79 -28.61 -41.92
C LEU A 21 8.50 -29.07 -40.64
N PRO A 22 9.33 -28.23 -39.99
CA PRO A 22 9.73 -28.50 -38.63
C PRO A 22 8.47 -28.46 -37.75
N THR A 23 8.34 -29.45 -36.88
CA THR A 23 7.34 -29.50 -35.81
C THR A 23 7.48 -28.26 -34.93
N ALA A 24 6.56 -27.32 -35.12
CA ALA A 24 6.34 -26.17 -34.26
C ALA A 24 5.75 -26.65 -32.92
N CYS A 25 6.63 -27.03 -32.00
CA CYS A 25 6.36 -26.91 -30.57
C CYS A 25 7.00 -25.61 -30.11
N ASN A 26 6.35 -24.46 -30.30
CA ASN A 26 6.88 -23.20 -29.76
C ASN A 26 5.79 -22.16 -29.54
N SER A 27 4.79 -22.48 -28.70
CA SER A 27 3.68 -21.54 -28.47
C SER A 27 3.02 -21.65 -27.09
N THR A 28 3.72 -22.17 -26.08
CA THR A 28 3.22 -22.11 -24.71
C THR A 28 4.03 -21.21 -23.79
N GLU A 29 5.33 -20.99 -24.01
CA GLU A 29 6.11 -20.09 -23.15
C GLU A 29 5.85 -18.61 -23.47
N GLU A 30 5.93 -18.19 -24.73
CA GLU A 30 5.64 -16.78 -25.09
C GLU A 30 4.20 -16.38 -24.79
N ALA A 31 3.24 -17.29 -24.91
CA ALA A 31 1.84 -17.04 -24.55
C ALA A 31 1.61 -16.98 -23.04
N ILE A 32 2.43 -17.67 -22.24
CA ILE A 32 2.38 -17.59 -20.77
C ILE A 32 3.13 -16.35 -20.27
N LEU A 33 4.27 -15.97 -20.86
CA LEU A 33 4.96 -14.70 -20.58
C LEU A 33 4.10 -13.47 -20.96
N ALA A 34 3.43 -13.51 -22.11
CA ALA A 34 2.51 -12.45 -22.50
C ALA A 34 1.21 -12.43 -21.66
N ALA A 35 0.75 -13.58 -21.14
CA ALA A 35 -0.41 -13.67 -20.26
C ALA A 35 -0.08 -13.32 -18.79
N LEU A 36 1.20 -13.32 -18.40
CA LEU A 36 1.69 -12.92 -17.06
C LEU A 36 2.04 -11.42 -16.96
N GLY A 37 1.66 -10.61 -17.95
CA GLY A 37 1.69 -9.15 -17.81
C GLY A 37 3.09 -8.54 -17.83
N GLY A 38 4.04 -9.11 -18.56
CA GLY A 38 5.39 -8.53 -18.69
C GLY A 38 6.26 -8.68 -17.45
N GLY A 39 5.89 -9.60 -16.54
CA GLY A 39 6.71 -9.91 -15.38
C GLY A 39 7.79 -10.97 -15.64
N CYS A 40 8.80 -11.01 -14.77
CA CYS A 40 9.90 -11.97 -14.80
C CYS A 40 9.86 -12.89 -13.56
N LEU A 41 10.50 -14.06 -13.62
CA LEU A 41 10.77 -14.90 -12.44
C LEU A 41 12.26 -14.98 -12.13
N LEU A 42 13.09 -14.92 -13.18
CA LEU A 42 14.54 -14.91 -13.11
C LEU A 42 15.09 -13.72 -13.89
N SER A 43 16.29 -13.26 -13.56
CA SER A 43 16.94 -12.17 -14.32
C SER A 43 17.21 -12.55 -15.78
N SER A 44 17.30 -13.85 -16.11
CA SER A 44 17.40 -14.33 -17.49
C SER A 44 16.11 -14.19 -18.30
N ASP A 45 14.98 -13.90 -17.65
CA ASP A 45 13.70 -13.65 -18.32
C ASP A 45 13.60 -12.18 -18.80
N CYS A 46 14.52 -11.33 -18.35
CA CYS A 46 14.62 -9.93 -18.73
C CYS A 46 15.53 -9.72 -19.94
N GLU A 47 15.43 -8.57 -20.59
CA GLU A 47 16.41 -8.16 -21.62
C GLU A 47 17.83 -8.10 -21.04
N ASP A 48 18.83 -8.33 -21.90
CA ASP A 48 20.23 -8.44 -21.50
C ASP A 48 20.67 -7.23 -20.65
N GLY A 49 21.07 -7.49 -19.41
CA GLY A 49 21.59 -6.49 -18.47
C GLY A 49 20.59 -6.04 -17.39
N LEU A 50 19.31 -6.37 -17.52
CA LEU A 50 18.31 -6.08 -16.49
C LEU A 50 18.28 -7.16 -15.39
N VAL A 51 17.80 -6.79 -14.22
CA VAL A 51 17.61 -7.69 -13.07
C VAL A 51 16.13 -7.89 -12.78
N CYS A 52 15.75 -9.12 -12.42
CA CYS A 52 14.38 -9.42 -12.05
C CYS A 52 14.15 -9.17 -10.56
N VAL A 53 13.34 -8.17 -10.22
CA VAL A 53 12.98 -7.80 -8.85
C VAL A 53 11.47 -7.59 -8.79
N PHE A 54 10.80 -8.12 -7.76
CA PHE A 54 9.33 -8.04 -7.60
C PHE A 54 8.51 -8.49 -8.82
N ARG A 55 9.07 -9.45 -9.56
CA ARG A 55 8.53 -9.96 -10.83
C ARG A 55 8.47 -8.92 -11.94
N ARG A 56 9.32 -7.90 -11.91
CA ARG A 56 9.51 -6.92 -12.98
C ARG A 56 11.00 -6.76 -13.27
N CYS A 57 11.31 -6.35 -14.48
CA CYS A 57 12.68 -6.15 -14.91
C CYS A 57 13.09 -4.71 -14.59
N HIS A 58 14.19 -4.54 -13.86
CA HIS A 58 14.73 -3.24 -13.48
C HIS A 58 16.15 -3.09 -14.01
N GLU A 59 16.57 -1.84 -14.20
CA GLU A 59 17.96 -1.51 -14.49
C GLU A 59 18.79 -1.63 -13.20
N PRO A 60 19.92 -2.37 -13.21
CA PRO A 60 20.78 -2.45 -12.04
C PRO A 60 21.55 -1.14 -11.85
N CYS A 61 21.73 -0.73 -10.58
CA CYS A 61 22.43 0.51 -10.23
C CYS A 61 23.43 0.28 -9.09
N ASN A 62 24.33 1.24 -8.87
CA ASN A 62 25.10 1.38 -7.64
C ASN A 62 24.74 2.65 -6.88
N THR A 63 24.31 3.69 -7.61
CA THR A 63 23.79 4.96 -7.09
C THR A 63 22.63 5.41 -7.97
N SER A 64 21.86 6.40 -7.53
CA SER A 64 20.70 6.91 -8.28
C SER A 64 21.11 7.60 -9.59
N VAL A 65 22.36 8.07 -9.70
CA VAL A 65 22.91 8.62 -10.96
C VAL A 65 23.02 7.56 -12.07
N ASP A 66 23.05 6.27 -11.73
CA ASP A 66 23.08 5.19 -12.73
C ASP A 66 21.69 4.94 -13.36
N CYS A 67 20.63 5.49 -12.77
CA CYS A 67 19.26 5.26 -13.18
C CYS A 67 18.79 6.24 -14.27
N PRO A 68 17.78 5.88 -15.07
CA PRO A 68 17.29 6.76 -16.12
C PRO A 68 16.62 8.01 -15.52
N LEU A 69 16.54 9.07 -16.33
CA LEU A 69 15.77 10.25 -15.97
C LEU A 69 14.28 9.99 -16.15
N ASP A 70 13.48 10.45 -15.19
CA ASP A 70 12.02 10.42 -15.24
C ASP A 70 11.46 11.50 -16.20
N SER A 71 10.13 11.69 -16.18
CA SER A 71 9.46 12.71 -17.00
C SER A 71 9.79 14.14 -16.62
N ASP A 72 10.24 14.36 -15.39
CA ASP A 72 10.55 15.67 -14.82
C ASP A 72 12.04 16.01 -14.97
N GLY A 73 12.85 15.03 -15.40
CA GLY A 73 14.27 15.20 -15.70
C GLY A 73 15.18 14.91 -14.50
N GLU A 74 14.64 14.25 -13.48
CA GLU A 74 15.36 13.80 -12.28
C GLU A 74 15.71 12.31 -12.41
N HIS A 75 16.77 11.84 -11.77
CA HIS A 75 17.13 10.42 -11.85
C HIS A 75 16.18 9.59 -10.99
N GLU A 76 15.76 8.42 -11.50
CA GLU A 76 15.06 7.43 -10.68
C GLU A 76 15.93 6.99 -9.49
N ARG A 77 15.29 6.60 -8.38
CA ARG A 77 16.00 6.22 -7.16
C ARG A 77 16.62 4.84 -7.29
N CYS A 78 17.88 4.71 -6.88
CA CYS A 78 18.51 3.40 -6.72
C CYS A 78 18.11 2.75 -5.40
N MET A 79 17.47 1.58 -5.45
CA MET A 79 16.89 0.88 -4.29
C MET A 79 17.68 -0.37 -3.92
N LEU A 80 17.67 -0.74 -2.65
CA LEU A 80 18.28 -1.96 -2.14
C LEU A 80 17.61 -3.21 -2.71
N GLY A 81 18.33 -3.94 -3.57
CA GLY A 81 17.95 -5.26 -4.04
C GLY A 81 18.58 -6.40 -3.25
N GLU A 82 18.27 -7.63 -3.68
CA GLU A 82 19.00 -8.80 -3.18
C GLU A 82 20.46 -8.71 -3.62
N LYS A 83 21.37 -8.82 -2.64
CA LYS A 83 22.81 -8.76 -2.90
C LYS A 83 23.21 -9.74 -4.01
N PRO A 84 24.03 -9.31 -4.99
CA PRO A 84 24.87 -8.12 -4.94
C PRO A 84 24.29 -6.86 -5.64
N ASN A 85 23.07 -6.91 -6.17
CA ASN A 85 22.60 -5.86 -7.08
C ASN A 85 21.58 -4.93 -6.41
N HIS A 86 21.71 -3.61 -6.66
CA HIS A 86 20.64 -2.64 -6.45
C HIS A 86 19.84 -2.47 -7.76
N TYR A 87 18.70 -1.80 -7.71
CA TYR A 87 17.84 -1.62 -8.87
C TYR A 87 17.19 -0.23 -8.90
N CYS A 88 16.96 0.30 -10.10
CA CYS A 88 16.25 1.56 -10.30
C CYS A 88 14.75 1.38 -10.05
N GLN A 89 14.18 2.23 -9.20
CA GLN A 89 12.75 2.25 -8.88
C GLN A 89 11.94 2.73 -10.07
N LEU A 90 10.88 2.00 -10.44
CA LEU A 90 10.00 2.41 -11.52
C LEU A 90 9.04 3.51 -11.04
N GLY A 91 8.70 4.45 -11.92
CA GLY A 91 7.79 5.55 -11.59
C GLY A 91 6.40 5.09 -11.06
N ASP A 92 5.88 3.95 -11.51
CA ASP A 92 4.61 3.39 -11.04
C ASP A 92 4.69 2.66 -9.69
N GLU A 93 5.89 2.51 -9.13
CA GLU A 93 6.17 1.94 -7.81
C GLU A 93 6.57 3.00 -6.79
N THR A 94 6.62 4.26 -7.21
CA THR A 94 7.12 5.35 -6.38
C THR A 94 6.04 5.81 -5.40
N ALA A 95 4.79 6.00 -5.82
CA ALA A 95 3.75 6.56 -4.96
C ALA A 95 3.08 5.52 -4.05
N CYS A 96 2.77 5.93 -2.81
CA CYS A 96 2.05 5.12 -1.83
C CYS A 96 1.26 5.95 -0.82
N VAL A 97 0.31 5.29 -0.17
CA VAL A 97 -0.41 5.73 1.02
C VAL A 97 -0.08 4.81 2.20
N TYR A 98 0.17 3.53 1.94
CA TYR A 98 0.44 2.51 2.95
C TYR A 98 1.69 1.67 2.61
N ASN A 99 2.38 1.17 3.63
CA ASN A 99 3.52 0.25 3.45
C ASN A 99 3.16 -0.99 2.61
N SER A 100 1.91 -1.46 2.67
CA SER A 100 1.45 -2.62 1.89
C SER A 100 1.36 -2.38 0.38
N GLU A 101 1.43 -1.12 -0.05
CA GLU A 101 1.43 -0.74 -1.46
C GLU A 101 2.86 -0.70 -2.03
N CYS A 102 3.87 -0.65 -1.15
CA CYS A 102 5.26 -0.63 -1.54
C CYS A 102 5.78 -2.03 -1.84
N PRO A 103 6.58 -2.20 -2.92
CA PRO A 103 7.04 -3.51 -3.30
C PRO A 103 8.13 -4.02 -2.35
N GLY A 104 8.07 -5.31 -2.04
CA GLY A 104 9.06 -5.99 -1.20
C GLY A 104 9.03 -5.59 0.27
N ALA A 105 10.18 -5.10 0.75
CA ALA A 105 10.39 -4.69 2.14
C ALA A 105 10.46 -3.16 2.30
N GLN A 106 10.10 -2.42 1.25
CA GLN A 106 10.03 -0.97 1.28
C GLN A 106 8.91 -0.50 2.21
N ILE A 107 9.04 0.73 2.72
CA ILE A 107 8.05 1.41 3.53
C ILE A 107 7.54 2.63 2.80
N CYS A 108 6.32 3.05 3.12
CA CYS A 108 5.77 4.29 2.61
C CYS A 108 6.33 5.45 3.42
N GLY A 109 7.19 6.25 2.79
CA GLY A 109 7.76 7.46 3.35
C GLY A 109 6.70 8.50 3.68
N ARG A 110 7.08 9.47 4.50
CA ARG A 110 6.22 10.60 4.91
C ARG A 110 5.86 11.53 3.75
N ASP A 111 6.63 11.46 2.69
CA ASP A 111 6.45 12.12 1.40
C ASP A 111 5.58 11.30 0.43
N GLY A 112 4.94 10.23 0.90
CA GLY A 112 4.03 9.43 0.08
C GLY A 112 4.76 8.63 -0.99
N GLU A 113 6.05 8.37 -0.78
CA GLU A 113 6.88 7.59 -1.69
C GLU A 113 7.43 6.32 -1.06
N CYS A 114 7.46 5.22 -1.80
CA CYS A 114 8.05 3.97 -1.38
C CYS A 114 9.57 4.09 -1.31
N ARG A 115 10.13 3.82 -0.13
CA ARG A 115 11.54 4.01 0.20
C ARG A 115 12.06 2.80 0.97
N ASP A 116 13.37 2.59 0.92
CA ASP A 116 14.02 1.58 1.75
C ASP A 116 14.00 2.03 3.22
N GLN A 117 13.71 1.09 4.11
CA GLN A 117 13.77 1.33 5.55
C GLN A 117 15.22 1.38 6.02
N CYS A 118 15.53 2.31 6.93
CA CYS A 118 16.87 2.43 7.50
C CYS A 118 16.84 2.74 9.01
N GLU A 119 17.92 2.37 9.69
CA GLU A 119 18.23 2.85 11.05
C GLU A 119 19.37 3.89 11.00
N THR A 120 20.30 3.74 10.05
CA THR A 120 21.44 4.64 9.81
C THR A 120 21.74 4.77 8.32
N ASP A 121 22.57 5.75 7.93
CA ASP A 121 23.03 5.92 6.54
C ASP A 121 23.68 4.66 5.94
N LYS A 122 24.16 3.71 6.75
CA LYS A 122 24.76 2.45 6.26
C LYS A 122 23.74 1.47 5.70
N ASP A 123 22.47 1.66 6.04
CA ASP A 123 21.37 0.84 5.54
C ASP A 123 20.86 1.36 4.20
N CYS A 124 21.43 2.46 3.69
CA CYS A 124 21.04 3.06 2.42
C CYS A 124 22.10 2.81 1.32
N VAL A 125 21.71 3.05 0.07
CA VAL A 125 22.65 3.12 -1.06
C VAL A 125 23.61 4.31 -0.87
N GLU A 126 24.81 4.25 -1.46
CA GLU A 126 25.96 5.13 -1.13
C GLU A 126 25.66 6.65 -1.22
N ASP A 127 24.75 7.06 -2.10
CA ASP A 127 24.34 8.44 -2.35
C ASP A 127 23.14 8.91 -1.50
N GLN A 128 22.59 8.03 -0.67
CA GLN A 128 21.41 8.29 0.15
C GLN A 128 21.75 8.50 1.64
N ARG A 129 20.82 9.12 2.35
CA ARG A 129 20.85 9.41 3.79
C ARG A 129 19.65 8.77 4.46
N CYS A 130 19.84 8.31 5.68
CA CYS A 130 18.73 7.83 6.48
C CYS A 130 18.03 9.00 7.17
N ALA A 131 16.83 9.33 6.72
CA ALA A 131 16.02 10.41 7.26
C ALA A 131 14.65 9.87 7.68
N GLN A 132 14.29 10.04 8.96
CA GLN A 132 13.00 9.58 9.51
C GLN A 132 12.71 8.09 9.22
N ALA A 133 13.74 7.24 9.31
CA ALA A 133 13.69 5.80 9.02
C ALA A 133 13.46 5.42 7.53
N SER A 134 13.56 6.38 6.61
CA SER A 134 13.52 6.15 5.16
C SER A 134 14.81 6.62 4.50
N CYS A 135 15.32 5.85 3.53
CA CYS A 135 16.44 6.28 2.71
C CYS A 135 16.00 7.34 1.68
N ALA A 136 16.77 8.42 1.60
CA ALA A 136 16.47 9.57 0.76
C ALA A 136 17.74 10.20 0.17
N LEU A 137 17.63 10.75 -1.03
CA LEU A 137 18.69 11.56 -1.62
C LEU A 137 18.83 12.88 -0.86
N ALA A 138 20.04 13.43 -0.83
CA ALA A 138 20.29 14.66 -0.10
C ALA A 138 19.49 15.86 -0.63
N GLU A 139 19.11 15.86 -1.91
CA GLU A 139 18.30 16.89 -2.56
C GLU A 139 16.79 16.80 -2.25
N GLU A 140 16.33 15.65 -1.75
CA GLU A 140 14.95 15.43 -1.31
C GLU A 140 14.71 15.92 0.12
N LEU A 141 15.79 16.22 0.86
CA LEU A 141 15.71 16.64 2.25
C LEU A 141 15.66 18.17 2.36
N ASN A 142 14.89 18.66 3.33
CA ASN A 142 14.87 20.08 3.69
C ASN A 142 16.15 20.50 4.45
N GLU A 143 16.23 21.77 4.86
CA GLU A 143 17.39 22.30 5.59
C GLU A 143 17.63 21.60 6.94
N GLU A 144 16.59 21.00 7.52
CA GLU A 144 16.62 20.21 8.74
C GLU A 144 17.05 18.75 8.53
N GLY A 145 17.21 18.30 7.27
CA GLY A 145 17.54 16.92 6.95
C GLY A 145 16.34 15.97 6.99
N GLU A 146 15.14 16.51 6.81
CA GLU A 146 13.87 15.77 6.82
C GLU A 146 13.24 15.73 5.42
N LEU A 147 12.62 14.60 5.07
CA LEU A 147 11.71 14.48 3.93
C LEU A 147 10.52 15.43 4.09
N PRO A 148 10.11 16.11 3.01
CA PRO A 148 8.92 16.96 3.04
C PRO A 148 7.69 16.12 3.36
N LEU A 149 6.79 16.68 4.16
CA LEU A 149 5.43 16.15 4.26
C LEU A 149 4.78 16.27 2.89
N VAL A 150 4.07 15.23 2.44
CA VAL A 150 3.02 15.45 1.43
C VAL A 150 2.08 16.46 2.04
N SER A 151 2.00 17.64 1.44
CA SER A 151 1.10 18.70 1.89
C SER A 151 -0.36 18.36 1.60
N ASP A 152 -0.68 17.10 1.31
CA ASP A 152 -2.06 16.65 1.21
C ASP A 152 -2.60 16.51 2.64
N PRO A 153 -3.49 17.41 3.09
CA PRO A 153 -4.01 17.41 4.45
C PRO A 153 -4.79 16.13 4.81
N ASP A 154 -5.06 15.25 3.83
CA ASP A 154 -5.91 14.08 3.99
C ASP A 154 -5.15 12.77 4.30
N VAL A 155 -3.80 12.75 4.23
CA VAL A 155 -3.00 11.53 4.52
C VAL A 155 -1.88 11.85 5.50
N VAL A 156 -2.15 11.64 6.79
CA VAL A 156 -1.16 11.82 7.86
C VAL A 156 -0.75 10.49 8.52
N THR A 157 -0.73 9.42 7.74
CA THR A 157 -0.21 8.11 8.17
C THR A 157 1.32 8.05 8.05
N GLY A 158 1.98 7.12 8.75
CA GLY A 158 3.41 6.83 8.57
C GLY A 158 4.37 7.56 9.53
N GLN A 159 3.91 8.53 10.31
CA GLN A 159 4.77 9.16 11.33
C GLN A 159 5.27 8.12 12.34
N SER A 160 6.59 8.06 12.59
CA SER A 160 7.14 7.14 13.58
C SER A 160 6.58 7.39 14.99
N CYS A 161 6.31 6.32 15.71
CA CYS A 161 5.80 6.34 17.07
C CYS A 161 6.27 5.12 17.86
N VAL A 162 6.22 5.25 19.17
CA VAL A 162 6.35 4.20 20.18
C VAL A 162 5.02 4.01 20.92
N HIS A 163 4.21 5.07 21.01
CA HIS A 163 2.94 5.10 21.74
C HIS A 163 1.83 5.81 20.94
N ASP A 164 0.58 5.35 21.08
CA ASP A 164 -0.60 5.96 20.42
C ASP A 164 -0.75 7.46 20.70
N SER A 165 -0.29 7.92 21.88
CA SER A 165 -0.31 9.34 22.24
C SER A 165 0.52 10.23 21.32
N GLU A 166 1.53 9.67 20.65
CA GLU A 166 2.38 10.40 19.70
C GLU A 166 1.65 10.62 18.37
N CYS A 167 0.69 9.75 18.05
CA CYS A 167 -0.16 9.86 16.87
C CYS A 167 -1.30 10.85 17.07
N ALA A 168 -1.79 11.04 18.30
CA ALA A 168 -2.82 12.01 18.60
C ALA A 168 -2.42 13.47 18.32
N ALA A 169 -1.12 13.78 18.30
CA ALA A 169 -0.61 15.10 17.90
C ALA A 169 -0.73 15.34 16.39
N VAL A 170 -0.85 14.26 15.63
CA VAL A 170 -0.94 14.23 14.17
C VAL A 170 -2.41 14.22 13.76
N SER A 171 -3.16 13.25 14.26
CA SER A 171 -4.58 13.06 14.05
C SER A 171 -5.13 12.21 15.19
N ALA A 172 -6.31 12.57 15.72
CA ALA A 172 -6.90 11.89 16.87
C ALA A 172 -7.35 10.45 16.56
N GLU A 173 -7.36 10.10 15.27
CA GLU A 173 -7.83 8.85 14.70
C GLU A 173 -6.73 7.80 14.56
N LEU A 174 -5.47 8.23 14.59
CA LEU A 174 -4.32 7.36 14.39
C LEU A 174 -3.87 6.71 15.69
N VAL A 175 -3.46 5.45 15.59
CA VAL A 175 -2.84 4.67 16.66
C VAL A 175 -1.45 4.23 16.22
N CYS A 176 -0.59 3.89 17.18
CA CYS A 176 0.76 3.47 16.90
C CYS A 176 0.81 2.00 16.53
N LEU A 177 0.86 1.71 15.23
CA LEU A 177 0.85 0.36 14.68
C LEU A 177 2.20 0.06 14.04
N ALA A 178 2.88 -0.96 14.57
CA ALA A 178 4.19 -1.40 14.08
C ALA A 178 5.24 -0.27 14.00
N GLY A 179 5.19 0.68 14.94
CA GLY A 179 6.15 1.79 15.01
C GLY A 179 5.81 3.00 14.13
N ALA A 180 4.63 3.01 13.51
CA ALA A 180 4.14 4.13 12.70
C ALA A 180 2.67 4.45 13.01
N CYS A 181 2.30 5.73 12.94
CA CYS A 181 0.95 6.21 13.13
C CYS A 181 0.07 5.80 11.95
N ASN A 182 -0.92 4.96 12.20
CA ASN A 182 -1.81 4.44 11.17
C ASN A 182 -3.24 4.28 11.70
N TYR A 183 -4.19 4.10 10.79
CA TYR A 183 -5.54 3.71 11.15
C TYR A 183 -5.54 2.25 11.60
N GLU A 184 -6.28 1.96 12.66
CA GLU A 184 -6.48 0.59 13.14
C GLU A 184 -7.47 -0.19 12.27
N CYS A 185 -8.45 0.52 11.70
CA CYS A 185 -9.55 -0.09 10.99
C CYS A 185 -10.08 0.78 9.84
N LYS A 186 -10.66 0.13 8.83
CA LYS A 186 -11.47 0.76 7.76
C LYS A 186 -12.95 0.42 7.88
N GLY A 187 -13.29 -0.56 8.72
CA GLY A 187 -14.66 -0.87 9.13
C GLY A 187 -14.70 -1.85 10.29
N ASP A 188 -15.89 -2.13 10.81
CA ASP A 188 -16.09 -2.97 12.01
C ASP A 188 -15.50 -4.38 11.88
N VAL A 189 -15.37 -4.89 10.66
CA VAL A 189 -14.79 -6.22 10.39
C VAL A 189 -13.31 -6.31 10.79
N ASP A 190 -12.61 -5.18 10.82
CA ASP A 190 -11.20 -5.10 11.22
C ASP A 190 -11.04 -5.11 12.75
N CYS A 191 -12.15 -4.94 13.49
CA CYS A 191 -12.19 -4.84 14.93
C CYS A 191 -12.79 -6.12 15.56
N GLU A 192 -11.95 -7.03 16.05
CA GLU A 192 -12.37 -8.37 16.52
C GLU A 192 -13.52 -8.36 17.56
N SER A 193 -13.53 -7.39 18.48
CA SER A 193 -14.58 -7.24 19.51
C SER A 193 -14.96 -5.78 19.75
N HIS A 194 -14.65 -4.92 18.78
CA HIS A 194 -14.77 -3.47 18.85
C HIS A 194 -15.51 -2.93 17.63
N VAL A 195 -15.84 -1.65 17.64
CA VAL A 195 -16.46 -0.95 16.50
C VAL A 195 -15.41 0.00 15.93
N CYS A 196 -15.38 0.13 14.61
CA CYS A 196 -14.47 1.06 13.97
C CYS A 196 -15.03 2.48 14.06
N GLU A 197 -14.42 3.32 14.89
CA GLU A 197 -14.77 4.74 14.98
C GLU A 197 -14.06 5.52 13.87
N ILE A 198 -14.75 5.74 12.75
CA ILE A 198 -14.27 6.52 11.61
C ILE A 198 -14.91 7.91 11.64
N PRO A 199 -14.15 8.99 11.88
CA PRO A 199 -14.69 10.34 11.80
C PRO A 199 -15.15 10.70 10.40
N ALA A 200 -16.09 11.63 10.33
CA ALA A 200 -16.66 12.07 9.06
C ALA A 200 -15.57 12.62 8.14
N GLY A 201 -15.35 11.95 7.00
CA GLY A 201 -14.35 12.33 6.00
C GLY A 201 -12.97 11.67 6.17
N ALA A 202 -12.75 10.89 7.24
CA ALA A 202 -11.50 10.16 7.41
C ALA A 202 -11.48 8.87 6.56
N PRO A 203 -10.32 8.48 5.99
CA PRO A 203 -10.16 7.23 5.24
C PRO A 203 -10.11 5.97 6.13
N GLY A 204 -10.01 6.14 7.46
CA GLY A 204 -9.98 5.07 8.45
C GLY A 204 -10.22 5.59 9.87
N GLY A 205 -10.16 4.70 10.85
CA GLY A 205 -10.43 5.00 12.25
C GLY A 205 -9.64 4.13 13.22
N ARG A 206 -10.08 4.13 14.46
CA ARG A 206 -9.55 3.27 15.54
C ARG A 206 -10.62 2.30 16.03
N CYS A 207 -10.21 1.14 16.51
CA CYS A 207 -11.12 0.20 17.15
C CYS A 207 -11.42 0.67 18.57
N ALA A 208 -12.67 1.04 18.81
CA ALA A 208 -13.14 1.45 20.12
C ALA A 208 -14.13 0.43 20.69
N PRO A 209 -14.21 0.28 22.03
CA PRO A 209 -15.30 -0.47 22.63
C PRO A 209 -16.62 0.07 22.12
N SER A 210 -17.47 -0.83 21.62
CA SER A 210 -18.82 -0.48 21.20
C SER A 210 -19.52 0.26 22.34
N SER A 211 -19.81 1.55 22.16
CA SER A 211 -20.73 2.28 23.04
C SER A 211 -22.16 1.74 22.91
N VAL A 212 -22.42 0.96 21.85
CA VAL A 212 -23.66 0.24 21.57
C VAL A 212 -23.60 -1.12 22.28
N ILE A 213 -24.21 -1.17 23.47
CA ILE A 213 -24.39 -2.39 24.28
C ILE A 213 -25.43 -3.32 23.63
N CYS A 214 -26.35 -2.76 22.85
CA CYS A 214 -27.45 -3.50 22.24
C CYS A 214 -27.92 -2.86 20.93
N VAL A 215 -28.58 -3.64 20.07
CA VAL A 215 -29.15 -3.14 18.80
C VAL A 215 -30.41 -2.31 19.10
N PRO A 216 -30.48 -1.02 18.70
CA PRO A 216 -31.63 -0.15 18.96
C PRO A 216 -32.97 -0.81 18.63
N GLY A 217 -33.90 -0.81 19.59
CA GLY A 217 -35.23 -1.40 19.44
C GLY A 217 -35.31 -2.92 19.59
N VAL A 218 -34.19 -3.64 19.69
CA VAL A 218 -34.20 -5.07 19.97
C VAL A 218 -34.62 -5.31 21.42
N GLN A 219 -35.58 -6.24 21.58
CA GLN A 219 -36.11 -6.64 22.86
C GLN A 219 -35.39 -7.90 23.35
N VAL A 220 -34.97 -7.91 24.62
CA VAL A 220 -34.40 -9.08 25.28
C VAL A 220 -35.15 -9.40 26.57
N ALA A 221 -35.10 -10.65 27.00
CA ALA A 221 -35.67 -11.07 28.27
C ALA A 221 -34.84 -10.53 29.45
N CYS A 222 -35.51 -10.24 30.56
CA CYS A 222 -34.87 -9.81 31.81
C CYS A 222 -35.58 -10.43 33.01
N ASP A 223 -34.82 -10.72 34.07
CA ASP A 223 -35.36 -11.27 35.31
C ASP A 223 -35.99 -10.16 36.16
N CYS A 224 -37.17 -10.42 36.72
CA CYS A 224 -37.86 -9.51 37.63
C CYS A 224 -37.70 -9.99 39.09
N LEU A 225 -37.61 -9.07 40.06
CA LEU A 225 -37.49 -9.38 41.51
C LEU A 225 -38.60 -10.32 42.06
N GLY A 226 -39.75 -10.39 41.41
CA GLY A 226 -40.85 -11.31 41.76
C GLY A 226 -40.69 -12.75 41.23
N GLY A 227 -39.56 -13.09 40.59
CA GLY A 227 -39.33 -14.39 39.96
C GLY A 227 -40.01 -14.57 38.59
N GLY A 228 -40.56 -13.49 38.01
CA GLY A 228 -41.12 -13.47 36.66
C GLY A 228 -40.09 -13.09 35.60
N ILE A 229 -40.38 -13.42 34.33
CA ILE A 229 -39.58 -12.98 33.17
C ILE A 229 -40.27 -11.77 32.55
N GLY A 230 -39.58 -10.64 32.53
CA GLY A 230 -39.97 -9.44 31.81
C GLY A 230 -39.21 -9.28 30.51
N ALA A 231 -39.38 -8.13 29.88
CA ALA A 231 -38.62 -7.75 28.71
C ALA A 231 -38.20 -6.29 28.74
N GLN A 232 -37.00 -6.04 28.21
CA GLN A 232 -36.41 -4.71 28.10
C GLN A 232 -36.05 -4.46 26.64
N ILE A 233 -36.21 -3.21 26.22
CA ILE A 233 -35.97 -2.80 24.83
C ILE A 233 -34.69 -1.98 24.81
N CYS A 234 -33.80 -2.27 23.87
CA CYS A 234 -32.61 -1.47 23.68
C CYS A 234 -32.98 -0.04 23.31
N LYS A 235 -32.36 0.94 23.98
CA LYS A 235 -32.57 2.36 23.73
C LYS A 235 -32.25 2.72 22.27
N PRO A 236 -32.86 3.78 21.72
CA PRO A 236 -32.57 4.23 20.35
C PRO A 236 -31.09 4.54 20.08
N ASP A 237 -30.33 4.91 21.12
CA ASP A 237 -28.90 5.22 21.05
C ASP A 237 -28.00 3.99 21.24
N GLY A 238 -28.55 2.81 21.51
CA GLY A 238 -27.79 1.58 21.72
C GLY A 238 -27.04 1.49 23.05
N THR A 239 -27.07 2.54 23.87
CA THR A 239 -26.22 2.68 25.08
C THR A 239 -26.67 1.79 26.25
N GLY A 240 -27.77 1.06 26.09
CA GLY A 240 -28.29 0.16 27.10
C GLY A 240 -29.76 -0.15 26.88
N TYR A 241 -30.35 -0.88 27.81
CA TYR A 241 -31.76 -1.26 27.78
C TYR A 241 -32.60 -0.30 28.63
N ASP A 242 -33.87 -0.14 28.24
CA ASP A 242 -34.90 0.49 29.08
C ASP A 242 -35.19 -0.35 30.33
N VAL A 243 -36.00 0.21 31.24
CA VAL A 243 -36.49 -0.51 32.42
C VAL A 243 -37.23 -1.79 32.00
N CYS A 244 -36.93 -2.91 32.67
CA CYS A 244 -37.59 -4.18 32.45
C CYS A 244 -39.10 -4.08 32.72
N LYS A 245 -39.93 -4.54 31.76
CA LYS A 245 -41.39 -4.52 31.84
C LYS A 245 -41.95 -5.93 31.72
N ASP A 246 -42.82 -6.31 32.64
CA ASP A 246 -43.63 -7.53 32.56
C ASP A 246 -45.00 -7.24 31.93
N VAL A 247 -45.89 -8.24 31.93
CA VAL A 247 -47.29 -8.09 31.45
C VAL A 247 -48.11 -7.06 32.24
N ASN A 248 -47.65 -6.65 33.43
CA ASN A 248 -48.31 -5.67 34.29
C ASN A 248 -47.70 -4.26 34.18
N GLY A 249 -46.70 -4.06 33.32
CA GLY A 249 -46.24 -2.75 32.87
C GLY A 249 -44.94 -2.23 33.49
N SER A 250 -44.43 -2.82 34.57
CA SER A 250 -43.10 -2.49 35.13
C SER A 250 -42.70 -3.53 36.17
N CYS A 251 -41.49 -4.08 36.05
CA CYS A 251 -40.91 -4.87 37.13
C CYS A 251 -39.62 -4.22 37.62
N ALA A 252 -39.43 -4.20 38.94
CA ALA A 252 -38.21 -3.64 39.53
C ALA A 252 -37.02 -4.53 39.14
N PRO A 253 -35.91 -3.95 38.62
CA PRO A 253 -34.72 -4.72 38.30
C PRO A 253 -34.16 -5.38 39.58
N PRO A 254 -33.52 -6.55 39.46
CA PRO A 254 -32.85 -7.23 40.57
C PRO A 254 -31.76 -6.39 41.22
#